data_AF-K8WPC3-F1
#
_entry.id   AF-K8WPC3-F1
#
_cell.length_a   1.000
_cell.length_b   1.000
_cell.length_c   1.000
_cell.angle_alpha   90.00
_cell.angle_beta   90.00
_cell.angle_gamma   90.00
#
_symmetry.space_group_name_H-M   'P 1'
#
loop_
_entity.id
_entity.type
_entity.pdbx_description
1 polymer ?
#
loop_
_entity_poly.entity_id
_entity_poly.type
_entity_poly.pdbx_seq_one_letter_code
_entity_poly.pdbx_strand_id
1 'polypeptide(L)'
;MFNFSELINGTPIDSFLLFTITFVLLILSACTGKFIFKRKNANEQAEDDEAKIILGAILSLLGLLIGFVLSISINGYNNRQQTEENEAIAIGNAYQRAQILDSSDREQAIHLLQQYLEARIEFFKSGVSDENNQWRRISLDKQAELWEIGIKEANKSPNPVIASVLTAFSDLYLSQQKTMASWRHQIPNAAWFLLIFFAISANMLIGFNIRGTKGKNWLILILPSLTTLALFMIAEIDIPGEGVIHVTPDDLISLQEYLFKEGALVGRLN
;
A
#
# COMPACT_ATOMS: atom_id res chain seq x y z
N MET A 1 -15.96 -10.90 11.66
CA MET A 1 -16.25 -9.90 10.62
C MET A 1 -15.55 -10.39 9.37
N PHE A 2 -16.28 -10.71 8.29
CA PHE A 2 -15.69 -11.21 7.05
C PHE A 2 -14.89 -10.07 6.39
N ASN A 3 -13.56 -10.16 6.38
CA ASN A 3 -12.71 -9.19 5.70
C ASN A 3 -12.69 -9.53 4.22
N PHE A 4 -13.45 -8.78 3.42
CA PHE A 4 -13.38 -8.90 1.96
C PHE A 4 -11.95 -8.67 1.44
N SER A 5 -11.15 -7.84 2.13
CA SER A 5 -9.74 -7.61 1.84
C SER A 5 -8.82 -8.84 2.05
N GLU A 6 -9.15 -9.74 2.98
CA GLU A 6 -8.37 -10.96 3.25
C GLU A 6 -8.67 -12.08 2.25
N LEU A 7 -9.88 -12.15 1.70
CA LEU A 7 -10.24 -13.10 0.63
C LEU A 7 -9.52 -12.76 -0.69
N ILE A 8 -8.90 -11.58 -0.78
CA ILE A 8 -8.41 -10.99 -2.02
C ILE A 8 -6.87 -11.02 -2.15
N ASN A 9 -6.09 -11.18 -1.07
CA ASN A 9 -4.67 -10.80 -1.09
C ASN A 9 -3.74 -11.75 -0.30
N GLY A 10 -3.28 -12.84 -0.92
CA GLY A 10 -2.18 -13.65 -0.37
C GLY A 10 -0.92 -13.70 -1.25
N THR A 11 -0.99 -13.29 -2.53
CA THR A 11 0.09 -13.38 -3.52
C THR A 11 -0.21 -12.53 -4.77
N PRO A 12 0.77 -12.22 -5.65
CA PRO A 12 0.52 -11.62 -6.97
C PRO A 12 -0.44 -12.44 -7.84
N ILE A 13 -0.56 -13.74 -7.58
CA ILE A 13 -1.52 -14.65 -8.23
C ILE A 13 -2.96 -14.25 -7.86
N ASP A 14 -3.17 -13.72 -6.65
CA ASP A 14 -4.47 -13.29 -6.15
C ASP A 14 -4.92 -11.95 -6.78
N SER A 15 -3.99 -11.04 -7.08
CA SER A 15 -4.29 -9.79 -7.82
C SER A 15 -4.85 -10.07 -9.23
N PHE A 16 -4.23 -10.99 -9.98
CA PHE A 16 -4.73 -11.41 -11.30
C PHE A 16 -6.07 -12.15 -11.19
N LEU A 17 -6.24 -12.95 -10.14
CA LEU A 17 -7.49 -13.64 -9.84
C LEU A 17 -8.61 -12.64 -9.53
N LEU A 18 -8.35 -11.62 -8.72
CA LEU A 18 -9.28 -10.52 -8.42
C LEU A 18 -9.70 -9.78 -9.69
N PHE A 19 -8.72 -9.43 -10.53
CA PHE A 19 -8.99 -8.81 -11.83
C PHE A 19 -9.94 -9.68 -12.65
N THR A 20 -9.64 -10.97 -12.76
CA THR A 20 -10.41 -11.92 -13.55
C THR A 20 -11.83 -12.10 -13.00
N ILE A 21 -11.98 -12.27 -11.68
CA ILE A 21 -13.29 -12.40 -11.02
C ILE A 21 -14.13 -11.15 -11.22
N THR A 22 -13.55 -9.97 -10.97
CA THR A 22 -14.24 -8.69 -11.15
C THR A 22 -14.66 -8.49 -12.60
N PHE A 23 -13.78 -8.81 -13.54
CA PHE A 23 -14.07 -8.73 -14.97
C PHE A 23 -15.23 -9.63 -15.38
N VAL A 24 -15.19 -10.90 -14.97
CA VAL A 24 -16.26 -11.88 -15.25
C VAL A 24 -17.56 -11.43 -14.60
N LEU A 25 -17.54 -10.94 -13.36
CA LEU A 25 -18.73 -10.44 -12.65
C LEU A 25 -19.37 -9.27 -13.40
N LEU A 26 -18.59 -8.30 -13.86
CA LEU A 26 -19.11 -7.13 -14.59
C LEU A 26 -19.62 -7.51 -15.99
N ILE A 27 -18.96 -8.45 -16.68
CA ILE A 27 -19.47 -9.00 -17.95
C ILE A 27 -20.80 -9.72 -17.71
N LEU A 28 -20.89 -10.59 -16.70
CA LEU A 28 -22.12 -11.31 -16.38
C LEU A 28 -23.25 -10.34 -16.03
N SER A 29 -22.94 -9.25 -15.32
CA SER A 29 -23.90 -8.18 -15.01
C SER A 29 -24.44 -7.54 -16.30
N ALA A 30 -23.57 -7.21 -17.25
CA ALA A 30 -23.98 -6.65 -18.53
C ALA A 30 -24.76 -7.67 -19.41
N CYS A 31 -24.32 -8.92 -19.47
CA CYS A 31 -25.03 -9.99 -20.17
C CYS A 31 -26.44 -10.22 -19.58
N THR A 32 -26.55 -10.20 -18.25
CA THR A 32 -27.81 -10.34 -17.52
C THR A 32 -28.77 -9.19 -17.84
N GLY A 33 -28.26 -7.95 -17.81
CA GLY A 33 -29.03 -6.77 -18.24
C GLY A 33 -29.52 -6.87 -19.69
N LYS A 34 -28.69 -7.41 -20.60
CA LYS A 34 -29.12 -7.64 -21.98
C LYS A 34 -30.18 -8.73 -22.10
N PHE A 35 -30.05 -9.82 -21.36
CA PHE A 35 -30.90 -11.01 -21.49
C PHE A 35 -32.28 -10.84 -20.83
N ILE A 36 -32.31 -10.38 -19.57
CA ILE A 36 -33.56 -10.16 -18.81
C ILE A 36 -34.49 -9.23 -19.59
N PHE A 37 -33.93 -8.19 -20.20
CA PHE A 37 -34.70 -7.14 -20.84
C PHE A 37 -34.85 -7.30 -22.35
N LYS A 38 -34.38 -8.43 -22.91
CA LYS A 38 -34.60 -8.82 -24.32
C LYS A 38 -36.07 -9.15 -24.62
N ARG A 39 -36.85 -9.54 -23.60
CA ARG A 39 -38.28 -9.90 -23.70
C ARG A 39 -39.24 -8.70 -23.59
N LYS A 40 -38.82 -7.58 -23.01
CA LYS A 40 -39.58 -6.32 -23.07
C LYS A 40 -39.44 -5.74 -24.48
N ASN A 41 -40.57 -5.53 -25.16
CA ASN A 41 -40.62 -5.13 -26.57
C ASN A 41 -39.76 -3.88 -26.84
N ALA A 42 -39.03 -3.89 -27.97
CA ALA A 42 -38.20 -2.79 -28.45
C ALA A 42 -39.00 -1.57 -28.97
N ASN A 43 -40.25 -1.39 -28.52
CA ASN A 43 -41.19 -0.40 -29.07
C ASN A 43 -41.54 0.72 -28.07
N GLU A 44 -40.88 0.77 -26.92
CA GLU A 44 -41.08 1.77 -25.87
C GLU A 44 -39.87 2.73 -25.81
N GLN A 45 -39.75 3.62 -26.80
CA GLN A 45 -38.66 4.60 -26.89
C GLN A 45 -38.53 5.48 -25.63
N ALA A 46 -39.64 5.78 -24.95
CA ALA A 46 -39.65 6.56 -23.71
C ALA A 46 -38.96 5.83 -22.55
N GLU A 47 -39.19 4.51 -22.37
CA GLU A 47 -38.48 3.72 -21.33
C GLU A 47 -36.97 3.67 -21.60
N ASP A 48 -36.56 3.62 -22.88
CA ASP A 48 -35.15 3.60 -23.27
C ASP A 48 -34.44 4.93 -22.99
N ASP A 49 -35.12 6.06 -23.16
CA ASP A 49 -34.54 7.39 -22.91
C ASP A 49 -34.43 7.69 -21.41
N GLU A 50 -35.40 7.29 -20.60
CA GLU A 50 -35.29 7.35 -19.13
C GLU A 50 -34.12 6.50 -18.61
N ALA A 51 -33.96 5.29 -19.14
CA ALA A 51 -32.84 4.41 -18.77
C ALA A 51 -31.47 5.01 -19.13
N LYS A 52 -31.35 5.75 -20.24
CA LYS A 52 -30.11 6.47 -20.60
C LYS A 52 -29.79 7.58 -19.62
N ILE A 53 -30.79 8.33 -19.17
CA ILE A 53 -30.62 9.40 -18.17
C ILE A 53 -30.12 8.81 -16.85
N ILE A 54 -30.77 7.74 -16.38
CA ILE A 54 -30.38 7.04 -15.14
C ILE A 54 -28.97 6.45 -15.28
N LEU A 55 -28.66 5.81 -16.40
CA LEU A 55 -27.32 5.28 -16.68
C LEU A 55 -26.26 6.39 -16.61
N GLY A 56 -26.52 7.56 -17.22
CA GLY A 56 -25.63 8.71 -17.16
C GLY A 56 -25.37 9.19 -15.72
N ALA A 57 -26.41 9.24 -14.90
CA ALA A 57 -26.28 9.59 -13.48
C ALA A 57 -25.45 8.56 -12.69
N ILE A 58 -25.72 7.26 -12.87
CA ILE A 58 -24.98 6.18 -12.20
C ILE A 58 -23.50 6.18 -12.64
N LEU A 59 -23.22 6.37 -13.94
CA LEU A 59 -21.85 6.45 -14.45
C LEU A 59 -21.11 7.67 -13.90
N SER A 60 -21.79 8.80 -13.77
CA SER A 60 -21.20 10.03 -13.21
C SER A 60 -20.84 9.83 -11.74
N LEU A 61 -21.73 9.22 -10.96
CA LEU A 61 -21.48 8.87 -9.56
C LEU A 61 -20.39 7.80 -9.43
N LEU A 62 -20.39 6.76 -10.27
CA LEU A 62 -19.35 5.74 -10.28
C LEU A 62 -17.97 6.35 -10.59
N GLY A 63 -17.87 7.22 -11.59
CA GLY A 63 -16.64 7.93 -11.93
C GLY A 63 -16.15 8.80 -10.78
N LEU A 64 -17.05 9.52 -10.10
CA LEU A 64 -16.72 10.32 -8.93
C LEU A 64 -16.22 9.45 -7.76
N LEU A 65 -16.89 8.34 -7.48
CA LEU A 65 -16.49 7.40 -6.42
C LEU A 65 -15.13 6.77 -6.71
N ILE A 66 -14.88 6.34 -7.96
CA ILE A 66 -13.57 5.84 -8.39
C ILE A 66 -12.50 6.91 -8.13
N GLY A 67 -12.75 8.17 -8.50
CA GLY A 67 -11.81 9.27 -8.27
C GLY A 67 -11.48 9.49 -6.79
N PHE A 68 -12.50 9.49 -5.92
CA PHE A 68 -12.28 9.65 -4.48
C PHE A 68 -11.54 8.46 -3.86
N VAL A 69 -11.90 7.23 -4.22
CA VAL A 69 -11.25 6.04 -3.67
C VAL A 69 -9.81 5.90 -4.19
N LEU A 70 -9.55 6.23 -5.46
CA LEU A 70 -8.20 6.30 -6.00
C LEU A 70 -7.35 7.33 -5.25
N SER A 71 -7.90 8.50 -4.93
CA SER A 71 -7.21 9.53 -4.13
C SER A 71 -6.85 9.01 -2.72
N ILE A 72 -7.77 8.31 -2.04
CA ILE A 72 -7.49 7.67 -0.75
C ILE A 72 -6.36 6.66 -0.88
N SER A 73 -6.38 5.83 -1.93
CA SER A 73 -5.35 4.81 -2.19
C SER A 73 -3.98 5.45 -2.38
N ILE A 74 -3.89 6.48 -3.22
CA ILE A 74 -2.64 7.22 -3.49
C ILE A 74 -2.10 7.89 -2.22
N ASN A 75 -2.97 8.52 -1.41
CA ASN A 75 -2.55 9.08 -0.13
C ASN A 75 -1.97 8.00 0.79
N GLY A 76 -2.52 6.79 0.72
CA GLY A 76 -1.99 5.67 1.48
C GLY A 76 -0.64 5.19 1.04
N TYR A 77 -0.44 5.07 -0.28
CA TYR A 77 0.87 4.82 -0.86
C TYR A 77 1.89 5.88 -0.45
N ASN A 78 1.56 7.16 -0.60
CA ASN A 78 2.43 8.28 -0.22
C ASN A 78 2.79 8.26 1.27
N ASN A 79 1.84 7.94 2.15
CA ASN A 79 2.10 7.81 3.58
C ASN A 79 3.07 6.66 3.88
N ARG A 80 2.99 5.52 3.16
CA ARG A 80 3.93 4.41 3.31
C ARG A 80 5.33 4.80 2.84
N GLN A 81 5.44 5.50 1.70
CA GLN A 81 6.70 6.03 1.20
C GLN A 81 7.33 7.01 2.21
N GLN A 82 6.54 7.94 2.72
CA GLN A 82 7.00 8.88 3.75
C GLN A 82 7.45 8.17 5.03
N THR A 83 6.82 7.07 5.44
CA THR A 83 7.28 6.31 6.61
C THR A 83 8.61 5.60 6.38
N GLU A 84 8.89 5.14 5.16
CA GLU A 84 10.18 4.54 4.79
C GLU A 84 11.30 5.59 4.80
N GLU A 85 11.07 6.75 4.17
CA GLU A 85 11.97 7.91 4.24
C GLU A 85 12.29 8.30 5.69
N ASN A 86 11.26 8.38 6.55
CA ASN A 86 11.44 8.70 7.96
C ASN A 86 12.26 7.66 8.72
N GLU A 87 12.20 6.38 8.37
CA GLU A 87 13.08 5.37 8.95
C GLU A 87 14.53 5.60 8.55
N ALA A 88 14.80 5.89 7.27
CA ALA A 88 16.14 6.21 6.79
C ALA A 88 16.72 7.44 7.51
N ILE A 89 15.93 8.51 7.66
CA ILE A 89 16.33 9.71 8.41
C ILE A 89 16.64 9.38 9.88
N ALA A 90 15.79 8.59 10.54
CA ALA A 90 16.00 8.20 11.94
C ALA A 90 17.29 7.38 12.12
N ILE A 91 17.57 6.45 11.21
CA ILE A 91 18.81 5.63 11.21
C ILE A 91 20.02 6.52 10.98
N GLY A 92 19.98 7.44 10.01
CA GLY A 92 21.08 8.38 9.76
C GLY A 92 21.38 9.27 10.97
N ASN A 93 20.34 9.77 11.65
CA ASN A 93 20.48 10.55 12.88
C ASN A 93 21.07 9.71 14.03
N ALA A 94 20.62 8.47 14.19
CA ALA A 94 21.14 7.56 15.20
C ALA A 94 22.62 7.23 14.93
N TYR A 95 23.00 7.00 13.67
CA TYR A 95 24.40 6.77 13.28
C TYR A 95 25.30 7.95 13.62
N GLN A 96 24.89 9.18 13.28
CA GLN A 96 25.66 10.38 13.61
C GLN A 96 25.84 10.55 15.12
N ARG A 97 24.77 10.33 15.90
CA ARG A 97 24.81 10.50 17.36
C ARG A 97 25.53 9.36 18.08
N ALA A 98 25.54 8.15 17.53
CA ALA A 98 26.33 7.04 18.04
C ALA A 98 27.84 7.34 18.02
N GLN A 99 28.31 8.28 17.18
CA GLN A 99 29.74 8.67 17.14
C GLN A 99 30.22 9.34 18.43
N ILE A 100 29.30 9.85 19.25
CA ILE A 100 29.59 10.53 20.52
C ILE A 100 29.94 9.53 21.63
N LEU A 101 29.53 8.27 21.49
CA LEU A 101 29.76 7.23 22.48
C LEU A 101 31.26 6.92 22.62
N ASP A 102 31.63 6.37 23.78
CA ASP A 102 32.96 5.82 24.01
C ASP A 102 33.33 4.79 22.92
N SER A 103 34.61 4.67 22.56
CA SER A 103 35.06 3.93 21.37
C SER A 103 34.51 2.50 21.25
N SER A 104 34.48 1.74 22.36
CA SER A 104 33.94 0.38 22.39
C SER A 104 32.42 0.35 22.19
N ASP A 105 31.69 1.25 22.84
CA ASP A 105 30.23 1.29 22.78
C ASP A 105 29.75 1.88 21.44
N ARG A 106 30.54 2.79 20.84
CA ARG A 106 30.35 3.31 19.49
C ARG A 106 30.47 2.22 18.42
N GLU A 107 31.51 1.41 18.45
CA GLU A 107 31.73 0.34 17.46
C GLU A 107 30.58 -0.69 17.53
N GLN A 108 30.18 -1.08 18.74
CA GLN A 108 29.04 -1.96 18.95
C GLN A 108 27.73 -1.34 18.46
N ALA A 109 27.47 -0.07 18.77
CA ALA A 109 26.26 0.62 18.32
C ALA A 109 26.20 0.75 16.79
N ILE A 110 27.32 1.05 16.13
CA ILE A 110 27.38 1.12 14.66
C ILE A 110 27.06 -0.23 14.03
N HIS A 111 27.62 -1.31 14.57
CA HIS A 111 27.33 -2.67 14.09
C HIS A 111 25.86 -3.06 14.30
N LEU A 112 25.25 -2.70 15.44
CA LEU A 112 23.82 -2.91 15.68
C LEU A 112 22.93 -2.08 14.74
N LEU A 113 23.31 -0.84 14.44
CA LEU A 113 22.61 0.00 13.47
C LEU A 113 22.67 -0.58 12.05
N GLN A 114 23.79 -1.18 11.66
CA GLN A 114 23.91 -1.88 10.38
C GLN A 114 22.95 -3.08 10.32
N GLN A 115 22.94 -3.93 11.35
CA GLN A 115 22.03 -5.08 11.41
C GLN A 115 20.56 -4.65 11.46
N TYR A 116 20.27 -3.56 12.18
CA TYR A 116 18.94 -2.95 12.21
C TYR A 116 18.51 -2.50 10.81
N LEU A 117 19.37 -1.74 10.11
CA LEU A 117 19.11 -1.26 8.75
C LEU A 117 18.87 -2.43 7.77
N GLU A 118 19.72 -3.46 7.82
CA GLU A 118 19.55 -4.67 6.99
C GLU A 118 18.20 -5.35 7.26
N ALA A 119 17.81 -5.50 8.54
CA ALA A 119 16.52 -6.08 8.90
C ALA A 119 15.34 -5.21 8.41
N ARG A 120 15.46 -3.88 8.39
CA ARG A 120 14.42 -3.00 7.85
C ARG A 120 14.34 -3.10 6.33
N ILE A 121 15.47 -3.16 5.61
CA ILE A 121 15.48 -3.37 4.15
C ILE A 121 14.77 -4.68 3.79
N GLU A 122 15.11 -5.78 4.48
CA GLU A 122 14.48 -7.08 4.21
C GLU A 122 13.00 -7.11 4.60
N PHE A 123 12.59 -6.39 5.65
CA PHE A 123 11.18 -6.19 5.98
C PHE A 123 10.39 -5.60 4.80
N PHE A 124 10.89 -4.54 4.16
CA PHE A 124 10.21 -3.91 3.02
C PHE A 124 10.23 -4.79 1.76
N LYS A 125 11.28 -5.59 1.55
CA LYS A 125 11.32 -6.56 0.43
C LYS A 125 10.37 -7.75 0.63
N SER A 126 10.17 -8.19 1.88
CA SER A 126 9.42 -9.41 2.21
C SER A 126 7.89 -9.26 2.14
N GLY A 127 7.37 -8.04 1.99
CA GLY A 127 5.93 -7.78 1.93
C GLY A 127 5.16 -8.21 3.18
N VAL A 128 3.92 -8.70 3.08
CA VAL A 128 3.06 -9.04 4.25
C VAL A 128 3.20 -10.52 4.66
N SER A 129 4.26 -11.19 4.21
CA SER A 129 4.53 -12.60 4.51
C SER A 129 4.88 -12.87 5.98
N ASP A 130 4.82 -14.14 6.41
CA ASP A 130 5.30 -14.55 7.74
C ASP A 130 6.78 -14.20 8.00
N GLU A 131 7.59 -14.04 6.93
CA GLU A 131 8.98 -13.59 6.99
C GLU A 131 9.10 -12.14 7.48
N ASN A 132 8.09 -11.30 7.18
CA ASN A 132 8.02 -9.93 7.71
C ASN A 132 8.04 -9.92 9.25
N ASN A 133 7.32 -10.86 9.89
CA ASN A 133 7.32 -11.00 11.34
C ASN A 133 8.70 -11.35 11.89
N GLN A 134 9.54 -12.07 11.14
CA GLN A 134 10.91 -12.35 11.53
C GLN A 134 11.79 -11.11 11.47
N TRP A 135 11.80 -10.39 10.34
CA TRP A 135 12.59 -9.18 10.18
C TRP A 135 12.21 -8.08 11.16
N ARG A 136 10.91 -7.98 11.46
CA ARG A 136 10.39 -7.11 12.52
C ARG A 136 10.93 -7.48 13.91
N ARG A 137 10.99 -8.77 14.26
CA ARG A 137 11.55 -9.22 15.54
C ARG A 137 13.02 -8.86 15.64
N ILE A 138 13.79 -9.18 14.59
CA ILE A 138 15.22 -8.86 14.52
C ILE A 138 15.45 -7.36 14.72
N SER A 139 14.69 -6.51 14.03
CA SER A 139 14.88 -5.06 14.15
C SER A 139 14.54 -4.54 15.55
N LEU A 140 13.50 -5.08 16.20
CA LEU A 140 13.17 -4.73 17.59
C LEU A 140 14.24 -5.18 18.59
N ASP A 141 14.81 -6.37 18.39
CA ASP A 141 15.90 -6.87 19.23
C ASP A 141 17.12 -5.94 19.14
N LYS A 142 17.50 -5.50 17.93
CA LYS A 142 18.61 -4.55 17.75
C LYS A 142 18.34 -3.17 18.35
N GLN A 143 17.10 -2.69 18.31
CA GLN A 143 16.72 -1.46 19.00
C GLN A 143 16.86 -1.59 20.51
N ALA A 144 16.45 -2.72 21.09
CA ALA A 144 16.61 -2.97 22.52
C ALA A 144 18.08 -3.00 22.93
N GLU A 145 18.95 -3.67 22.15
CA GLU A 145 20.40 -3.68 22.40
C GLU A 145 21.02 -2.27 22.31
N LEU A 146 20.62 -1.45 21.32
CA LEU A 146 21.04 -0.05 21.22
C LEU A 146 20.60 0.78 22.43
N TRP A 147 19.37 0.57 22.88
CA TRP A 147 18.83 1.27 24.04
C TRP A 147 19.62 0.97 25.33
N GLU A 148 20.01 -0.28 25.54
CA GLU A 148 20.85 -0.68 26.68
C GLU A 148 22.24 -0.01 26.64
N ILE A 149 22.85 0.12 25.46
CA ILE A 149 24.09 0.89 25.30
C ILE A 149 23.86 2.36 25.72
N GLY A 150 22.77 2.97 25.25
CA GLY A 150 22.41 4.33 25.62
C GLY A 150 22.20 4.52 27.13
N ILE A 151 21.51 3.60 27.80
CA ILE A 151 21.31 3.62 29.25
C ILE A 151 22.64 3.49 29.99
N LYS A 152 23.49 2.55 29.57
CA LYS A 152 24.82 2.35 30.16
C LYS A 152 25.64 3.63 30.12
N GLU A 153 25.69 4.31 28.98
CA GLU A 153 26.39 5.58 28.81
C GLU A 153 25.76 6.72 29.62
N ALA A 154 24.43 6.79 29.67
CA ALA A 154 23.71 7.80 30.45
C ALA A 154 23.96 7.64 31.96
N ASN A 155 24.07 6.41 32.45
CA ASN A 155 24.39 6.13 33.86
C ASN A 155 25.85 6.48 34.21
N LYS A 156 26.79 6.29 33.26
CA LYS A 156 28.19 6.71 33.44
C LYS A 156 28.32 8.23 33.45
N SER A 157 27.70 8.90 32.50
CA SER A 157 27.86 10.34 32.24
C SER A 157 26.52 11.02 31.89
N PRO A 158 25.68 11.35 32.89
CA PRO A 158 24.38 11.97 32.64
C PRO A 158 24.54 13.43 32.17
N ASN A 159 24.49 13.65 30.85
CA ASN A 159 24.60 14.98 30.27
C ASN A 159 23.68 15.15 29.04
N PRO A 160 23.42 16.39 28.60
CA PRO A 160 22.53 16.66 27.45
C PRO A 160 22.99 16.02 26.14
N VAL A 161 24.30 15.77 25.99
CA VAL A 161 24.86 15.16 24.78
C VAL A 161 24.47 13.68 24.72
N ILE A 162 24.61 12.94 25.83
CA ILE A 162 24.16 11.54 25.91
C ILE A 162 22.63 11.43 25.83
N ALA A 163 21.89 12.37 26.43
CA ALA A 163 20.44 12.43 26.26
C ALA A 163 20.02 12.54 24.78
N SER A 164 20.81 13.24 23.95
CA SER A 164 20.54 13.31 22.50
C SER A 164 20.68 11.95 21.79
N VAL A 165 21.59 11.08 22.26
CA VAL A 165 21.77 9.72 21.73
C VAL A 165 20.55 8.85 22.09
N LEU A 166 20.11 8.91 23.35
CA LEU A 166 18.90 8.22 23.80
C LEU A 166 17.67 8.64 22.98
N THR A 167 17.50 9.94 22.71
CA THR A 167 16.43 10.42 21.83
C THR A 167 16.55 9.80 20.43
N ALA A 168 17.75 9.74 19.86
CA ALA A 168 17.98 9.12 18.55
C ALA A 168 17.59 7.63 18.52
N PHE A 169 17.94 6.88 19.57
CA PHE A 169 17.57 5.47 19.67
C PHE A 169 16.07 5.29 19.88
N SER A 170 15.42 6.16 20.65
CA SER A 170 13.95 6.18 20.76
C SER A 170 13.27 6.51 19.44
N ASP A 171 13.86 7.38 18.61
CA ASP A 171 13.31 7.78 17.32
C ASP A 171 13.31 6.61 16.32
N LEU A 172 14.24 5.64 16.43
CA LEU A 172 14.21 4.39 15.65
C LEU A 172 12.95 3.58 15.93
N TYR A 173 12.59 3.44 17.21
CA TYR A 173 11.37 2.74 17.59
C TYR A 173 10.14 3.49 17.09
N LEU A 174 10.12 4.81 17.25
CA LEU A 174 8.99 5.64 16.81
C LEU A 174 8.78 5.58 15.28
N SER A 175 9.85 5.66 14.49
CA SER A 175 9.76 5.57 13.03
C SER A 175 9.27 4.20 12.59
N GLN A 176 9.81 3.11 13.16
CA GLN A 176 9.34 1.76 12.88
C GLN A 176 7.85 1.58 13.23
N GLN A 177 7.37 2.12 14.36
CA GLN A 177 5.96 2.03 14.73
C GLN A 177 5.03 2.78 13.76
N LYS A 178 5.48 3.94 13.24
CA LYS A 178 4.72 4.68 12.21
C LYS A 178 4.58 3.86 10.92
N THR A 179 5.65 3.18 10.50
CA THR A 179 5.61 2.24 9.37
C THR A 179 4.61 1.11 9.63
N MET A 180 4.64 0.49 10.81
CA MET A 180 3.65 -0.56 11.12
C MET A 180 2.21 -0.04 11.10
N ALA A 181 1.99 1.21 11.49
CA ALA A 181 0.67 1.84 11.46
C ALA A 181 0.21 2.17 10.03
N SER A 182 1.13 2.52 9.13
CA SER A 182 0.82 2.83 7.72
C SER A 182 0.56 1.58 6.87
N TRP A 183 0.99 0.40 7.33
CA TRP A 183 0.82 -0.91 6.69
C TRP A 183 -0.57 -1.54 6.88
N ARG A 184 -1.62 -0.71 6.95
CA ARG A 184 -3.02 -1.14 6.98
C ARG A 184 -3.72 -0.75 5.68
N HIS A 185 -4.74 -1.51 5.31
CA HIS A 185 -5.68 -1.10 4.26
C HIS A 185 -6.34 0.24 4.63
N GLN A 186 -6.41 1.16 3.68
CA GLN A 186 -6.97 2.48 3.92
C GLN A 186 -8.41 2.59 3.46
N ILE A 187 -8.79 1.84 2.43
CA ILE A 187 -10.16 1.83 1.93
C ILE A 187 -11.05 0.98 2.85
N PRO A 188 -12.09 1.57 3.48
CA PRO A 188 -13.03 0.79 4.29
C PRO A 188 -13.86 -0.15 3.40
N ASN A 189 -14.22 -1.33 3.93
CA ASN A 189 -15.05 -2.32 3.22
C ASN A 189 -16.35 -1.71 2.65
N ALA A 190 -16.94 -0.73 3.34
CA ALA A 190 -18.15 -0.04 2.87
C ALA A 190 -17.95 0.69 1.53
N ALA A 191 -16.77 1.28 1.29
CA ALA A 191 -16.45 1.95 0.03
C ALA A 191 -16.30 0.95 -1.12
N TRP A 192 -15.70 -0.21 -0.85
CA TRP A 192 -15.62 -1.32 -1.81
C TRP A 192 -17.01 -1.84 -2.20
N PHE A 193 -17.90 -2.07 -1.22
CA PHE A 193 -19.28 -2.47 -1.49
C PHE A 193 -20.01 -1.46 -2.37
N LEU A 194 -19.85 -0.17 -2.08
CA LEU A 194 -20.46 0.91 -2.85
C LEU A 194 -19.95 0.93 -4.30
N LEU A 195 -18.63 0.83 -4.50
CA LEU A 195 -18.02 0.78 -5.83
C LEU A 195 -18.53 -0.42 -6.65
N ILE A 196 -18.53 -1.61 -6.06
CA ILE A 196 -18.99 -2.84 -6.73
C ILE A 196 -20.49 -2.72 -7.07
N PHE A 197 -21.30 -2.21 -6.14
CA PHE A 197 -22.74 -2.02 -6.38
C PHE A 197 -23.03 -1.08 -7.55
N PHE A 198 -22.35 0.08 -7.60
CA PHE A 198 -22.49 1.03 -8.71
C PHE A 198 -21.94 0.44 -10.01
N ALA A 199 -20.82 -0.28 -9.97
CA ALA A 199 -20.24 -0.94 -11.13
C ALA A 199 -21.18 -2.00 -11.73
N ILE A 200 -21.76 -2.87 -10.90
CA ILE A 200 -22.75 -3.87 -11.33
C ILE A 200 -23.97 -3.19 -11.93
N SER A 201 -24.51 -2.18 -11.24
CA SER A 201 -25.70 -1.44 -11.70
C SER A 201 -25.47 -0.77 -13.05
N ALA A 202 -24.33 -0.08 -13.21
CA ALA A 202 -23.97 0.58 -14.47
C ALA A 202 -23.81 -0.43 -15.62
N ASN A 203 -23.10 -1.53 -15.38
CA ASN A 203 -22.87 -2.56 -16.41
C ASN A 203 -24.18 -3.27 -16.79
N MET A 204 -25.07 -3.53 -15.83
CA MET A 204 -26.40 -4.09 -16.09
C MET A 204 -27.25 -3.15 -16.94
N LEU A 205 -27.29 -1.83 -16.64
CA LEU A 205 -28.04 -0.85 -17.44
C LEU A 205 -27.46 -0.66 -18.85
N ILE A 206 -26.14 -0.80 -19.03
CA ILE A 206 -25.53 -0.82 -20.36
C ILE A 206 -25.93 -2.05 -21.16
N GLY A 207 -25.99 -3.20 -20.51
CA GLY A 207 -26.54 -4.42 -21.10
C GLY A 207 -27.96 -4.22 -21.61
N PHE A 208 -28.80 -3.55 -20.81
CA PHE A 208 -30.14 -3.13 -21.18
C PHE A 208 -30.13 -2.20 -22.40
N ASN A 209 -29.30 -1.16 -22.41
CA ASN A 209 -29.31 -0.16 -23.48
C ASN A 209 -28.88 -0.71 -24.86
N ILE A 210 -28.00 -1.72 -24.87
CA ILE A 210 -27.47 -2.35 -26.10
C ILE A 210 -28.39 -3.52 -26.55
N ARG A 211 -29.57 -3.70 -25.94
CA ARG A 211 -30.54 -4.70 -26.41
C ARG A 211 -31.02 -4.37 -27.84
N GLY A 212 -31.11 -5.37 -28.71
CA GLY A 212 -31.67 -5.21 -30.06
C GLY A 212 -30.75 -4.59 -31.14
N THR A 213 -29.59 -4.03 -30.80
CA THR A 213 -28.63 -3.51 -31.80
C THR A 213 -27.89 -4.67 -32.48
N LYS A 214 -28.21 -4.96 -33.75
CA LYS A 214 -27.51 -5.96 -34.56
C LYS A 214 -26.08 -5.47 -34.87
N GLY A 215 -25.06 -6.24 -34.49
CA GLY A 215 -23.65 -6.03 -34.90
C GLY A 215 -22.73 -5.27 -33.93
N LYS A 216 -23.23 -4.70 -32.82
CA LYS A 216 -22.43 -3.89 -31.88
C LYS A 216 -22.14 -4.56 -30.52
N ASN A 217 -22.18 -5.90 -30.48
CA ASN A 217 -22.03 -6.67 -29.24
C ASN A 217 -20.68 -6.46 -28.54
N TRP A 218 -19.62 -6.06 -29.25
CA TRP A 218 -18.30 -5.82 -28.62
C TRP A 218 -18.31 -4.62 -27.65
N LEU A 219 -19.22 -3.64 -27.84
CA LEU A 219 -19.35 -2.47 -26.96
C LEU A 219 -19.70 -2.86 -25.52
N ILE A 220 -20.32 -4.03 -25.31
CA ILE A 220 -20.68 -4.53 -23.97
C ILE A 220 -19.44 -4.84 -23.13
N LEU A 221 -18.25 -4.99 -23.74
CA LEU A 221 -17.01 -5.28 -23.05
C LEU A 221 -16.26 -4.01 -22.62
N ILE A 222 -16.52 -2.85 -23.24
CA ILE A 222 -15.74 -1.63 -22.99
C ILE A 222 -15.90 -1.18 -21.54
N LEU A 223 -17.14 -1.01 -21.05
CA LEU A 223 -17.35 -0.55 -19.69
C LEU A 223 -16.84 -1.57 -18.66
N PRO A 224 -17.18 -2.89 -18.73
CA PRO A 224 -16.61 -3.86 -17.80
C PRO A 224 -15.09 -3.83 -17.76
N SER A 225 -14.43 -3.72 -18.92
CA SER A 225 -12.96 -3.63 -18.98
C SER A 225 -12.42 -2.38 -18.28
N LEU A 226 -12.96 -1.20 -18.59
CA LEU A 226 -12.51 0.07 -18.01
C LEU A 226 -12.76 0.12 -16.49
N THR A 227 -13.94 -0.31 -16.05
CA THR A 227 -14.29 -0.35 -14.62
C THR A 227 -13.43 -1.37 -13.88
N THR A 228 -13.20 -2.56 -14.45
CA THR A 228 -12.30 -3.56 -13.85
C THR A 228 -10.88 -3.01 -13.73
N LEU A 229 -10.36 -2.39 -14.79
CA LEU A 229 -9.02 -1.79 -14.76
C LEU A 229 -8.90 -0.71 -13.69
N ALA A 230 -9.91 0.16 -13.55
CA ALA A 230 -9.91 1.19 -12.52
C ALA A 230 -9.96 0.59 -11.10
N LEU A 231 -10.82 -0.39 -10.85
CA LEU A 231 -10.92 -1.07 -9.56
C LEU A 231 -9.65 -1.87 -9.24
N PHE A 232 -9.03 -2.48 -10.24
CA PHE A 232 -7.74 -3.17 -10.10
C PHE A 232 -6.62 -2.22 -9.70
N MET A 233 -6.49 -1.08 -10.39
CA MET A 233 -5.50 -0.06 -10.02
C MET A 233 -5.71 0.45 -8.59
N ILE A 234 -6.96 0.66 -8.17
CA ILE A 234 -7.29 1.03 -6.79
C ILE A 234 -6.83 -0.04 -5.80
N ALA A 235 -7.14 -1.31 -6.08
CA ALA A 235 -6.75 -2.43 -5.23
C ALA A 235 -5.23 -2.54 -5.11
N GLU A 236 -4.50 -2.51 -6.23
CA GLU A 236 -3.04 -2.61 -6.27
C GLU A 236 -2.34 -1.53 -5.44
N ILE A 237 -2.86 -0.29 -5.46
CA ILE A 237 -2.28 0.82 -4.70
C ILE A 237 -2.64 0.71 -3.19
N ASP A 238 -3.84 0.24 -2.86
CA ASP A 238 -4.28 0.12 -1.47
C ASP A 238 -3.63 -1.05 -0.73
N ILE A 239 -3.16 -2.09 -1.43
CA ILE A 239 -2.48 -3.24 -0.80
C ILE A 239 -1.16 -2.77 -0.15
N PRO A 240 -0.99 -2.96 1.19
CA PRO A 240 0.25 -2.60 1.87
C PRO A 240 1.33 -3.64 1.60
N GLY A 241 2.52 -3.23 1.16
CA GLY A 241 3.70 -4.09 1.11
C GLY A 241 3.66 -5.23 0.08
N GLU A 242 2.59 -5.39 -0.68
CA GLU A 242 2.42 -6.43 -1.70
C GLU A 242 1.82 -5.85 -2.98
N GLY A 243 1.71 -6.69 -4.02
CA GLY A 243 1.20 -6.30 -5.32
C GLY A 243 2.27 -5.71 -6.24
N VAL A 244 1.85 -5.26 -7.42
CA VAL A 244 2.73 -4.67 -8.45
C VAL A 244 3.16 -3.26 -8.04
N ILE A 245 2.33 -2.53 -7.31
CA ILE A 245 2.57 -1.15 -6.88
C ILE A 245 2.75 -1.13 -5.36
N HIS A 246 3.98 -1.35 -4.90
CA HIS A 246 4.33 -1.31 -3.48
C HIS A 246 5.55 -0.42 -3.25
N VAL A 247 5.74 -0.02 -1.98
CA VAL A 247 6.90 0.78 -1.56
C VAL A 247 8.12 -0.14 -1.42
N THR A 248 9.20 0.19 -2.13
CA THR A 248 10.50 -0.45 -2.02
C THR A 248 11.41 0.33 -1.07
N PRO A 249 12.43 -0.29 -0.46
CA PRO A 249 13.31 0.36 0.52
C PRO A 249 14.40 1.22 -0.14
N ASP A 250 14.01 2.16 -1.00
CA ASP A 250 14.95 2.92 -1.82
C ASP A 250 15.82 3.88 -0.98
N ASP A 251 15.23 4.58 0.00
CA ASP A 251 15.96 5.50 0.88
C ASP A 251 16.85 4.73 1.87
N LEU A 252 16.36 3.61 2.39
CA LEU A 252 17.13 2.72 3.26
C LEU A 252 18.34 2.10 2.53
N ILE A 253 18.16 1.63 1.30
CA ILE A 253 19.27 1.13 0.47
C ILE A 253 20.26 2.26 0.20
N SER A 254 19.79 3.43 -0.22
CA SER A 254 20.64 4.60 -0.47
C SER A 254 21.45 4.99 0.78
N LEU A 255 20.84 4.94 1.95
CA LEU A 255 21.51 5.17 3.23
C LEU A 255 22.56 4.09 3.53
N GLN A 256 22.26 2.81 3.27
CA GLN A 256 23.22 1.72 3.45
C GLN A 256 24.47 1.94 2.58
N GLU A 257 24.28 2.34 1.32
CA GLU A 257 25.40 2.63 0.43
C GLU A 257 26.21 3.85 0.93
N TYR A 258 25.53 4.88 1.41
CA TYR A 258 26.15 6.09 1.94
C TYR A 258 26.90 5.91 3.27
N LEU A 259 26.49 4.96 4.12
CA LEU A 259 27.11 4.77 5.43
C LEU A 259 28.14 3.63 5.44
N PHE A 260 27.91 2.56 4.67
CA PHE A 260 28.60 1.28 4.87
C PHE A 260 29.31 0.71 3.62
N LYS A 261 29.09 1.23 2.42
CA LYS A 261 29.84 0.79 1.22
C LYS A 261 31.15 1.58 1.04
N GLU A 262 32.18 0.88 0.57
CA GLU A 262 33.55 1.39 0.43
C GLU A 262 33.62 2.75 -0.30
N GLY A 263 34.28 3.72 0.34
CA GLY A 263 34.43 5.10 -0.15
C GLY A 263 33.55 6.13 0.54
N ALA A 264 32.57 5.69 1.33
CA ALA A 264 31.70 6.57 2.09
C ALA A 264 32.30 6.87 3.49
N LEU A 265 32.45 8.16 3.82
CA LEU A 265 32.95 8.87 5.03
C LEU A 265 33.92 8.20 6.03
N VAL A 266 33.78 6.92 6.36
CA VAL A 266 34.61 6.16 7.30
C VAL A 266 36.06 6.02 6.84
N GLY A 267 36.31 6.06 5.51
CA GLY A 267 37.68 6.08 4.97
C GLY A 267 38.46 7.40 5.14
N ARG A 268 37.84 8.48 5.66
CA ARG A 268 38.47 9.81 5.77
C ARG A 268 38.67 10.33 7.19
N LEU A 269 38.24 9.58 8.21
CA LEU A 269 38.37 9.98 9.62
C LEU A 269 39.47 9.22 10.38
N ASN A 270 40.37 8.53 9.67
CA ASN A 270 41.61 7.99 10.22
C ASN A 270 42.80 8.85 9.83
#